data_AF-A0AAV3YVZ5-F1
#
_entry.id   AF-A0AAV3YVZ5-F1
#
_cell.length_a   1.000
_cell.length_b   1.000
_cell.length_c   1.000
_cell.angle_alpha   90.00
_cell.angle_beta   90.00
_cell.angle_gamma   90.00
#
_symmetry.space_group_name_H-M   'P 1'
#
loop_
_entity.id
_entity.type
_entity.pdbx_description
1 polymer ?
#
loop_
_entity_poly.entity_id
_entity_poly.type
_entity_poly.pdbx_seq_one_letter_code
_entity_poly.pdbx_strand_id
1 'polypeptide(L)'
;MYRNIEEITGKRTSLSTGYIKAMNGDIIIDKEKILERWAEYIRELFKDDRKDHNIMKNNFAGPPIMKEEVETAIKKMKHGKATGPDNISVELIEALEDFGIGKVTHLLNRADSNRFIKVYIHCIAKEARCNRM
;
A
#
# COMPACT_ATOMS: atom_id res chain seq x y z
N MET A 1 34.87 -33.79 22.46
CA MET A 1 33.50 -33.79 23.02
C MET A 1 32.60 -32.99 22.09
N TYR A 2 31.97 -33.63 21.12
CA TYR A 2 30.94 -32.98 20.31
C TYR A 2 29.59 -33.48 20.82
N ARG A 3 28.73 -32.56 21.27
CA ARG A 3 27.36 -32.91 21.68
C ARG A 3 26.58 -33.32 20.44
N ASN A 4 25.86 -34.44 20.54
CA ASN A 4 25.04 -34.97 19.46
C ASN A 4 24.05 -33.90 18.99
N ILE A 5 23.96 -33.71 17.67
CA ILE A 5 23.06 -32.72 17.03
C ILE A 5 21.59 -33.00 17.40
N GLU A 6 21.26 -34.23 17.78
CA GLU A 6 19.93 -34.63 18.26
C GLU A 6 19.53 -34.00 19.61
N GLU A 7 20.49 -33.70 20.52
CA GLU A 7 20.18 -32.99 21.77
C GLU A 7 19.87 -31.50 21.54
N ILE A 8 20.49 -30.90 20.52
CA ILE A 8 20.32 -29.48 20.16
C ILE A 8 19.03 -29.27 19.34
N THR A 9 18.70 -30.27 18.52
CA THR A 9 17.52 -30.27 17.64
C THR A 9 16.30 -30.93 18.28
N GLY A 10 16.34 -31.14 19.62
CA GLY A 10 15.22 -31.65 20.40
C GLY A 10 13.93 -31.09 19.86
N LYS A 11 13.10 -31.97 19.28
CA LYS A 11 11.88 -31.61 18.55
C LYS A 11 11.09 -30.67 19.45
N ARG A 12 11.19 -29.37 19.17
CA ARG A 12 10.19 -28.42 19.62
C ARG A 12 8.99 -28.78 18.76
N THR A 13 8.20 -29.74 19.23
CA THR A 13 6.78 -29.67 18.99
C THR A 13 6.39 -28.33 19.60
N SER A 14 6.44 -27.26 18.80
CA SER A 14 5.52 -26.17 19.03
C SER A 14 4.18 -26.87 18.94
N LEU A 15 3.65 -27.24 20.10
CA LEU A 15 2.22 -27.38 20.27
C LEU A 15 1.71 -25.99 19.92
N SER A 16 1.49 -25.78 18.62
CA SER A 16 0.71 -24.69 18.07
C SER A 16 -0.74 -25.00 18.42
N THR A 17 -0.98 -25.18 19.72
CA THR A 17 -2.29 -25.01 20.30
C THR A 17 -2.50 -23.52 20.20
N GLY A 18 -3.48 -23.09 19.42
CA GLY A 18 -3.72 -21.69 19.11
C GLY A 18 -4.14 -20.91 20.35
N TYR A 19 -3.21 -20.65 21.26
CA TYR A 19 -3.40 -19.79 22.41
C TYR A 19 -2.83 -18.40 22.08
N ILE A 20 -3.51 -17.36 22.55
CA ILE A 20 -3.09 -15.97 22.40
C ILE A 20 -2.94 -15.35 23.78
N LYS A 21 -2.06 -14.34 23.90
CA LYS A 21 -1.88 -13.63 25.15
C LYS A 21 -2.89 -12.49 25.28
N ALA A 22 -3.61 -12.47 26.39
CA ALA A 22 -4.46 -11.36 26.80
C ALA A 22 -3.62 -10.10 27.08
N MET A 23 -4.28 -8.93 27.14
CA MET A 23 -3.62 -7.65 27.44
C MET A 23 -2.94 -7.66 28.83
N ASN A 24 -3.57 -8.29 29.82
CA ASN A 24 -3.06 -8.44 31.18
C ASN A 24 -1.94 -9.50 31.32
N GLY A 25 -1.59 -10.18 30.22
CA GLY A 25 -0.54 -11.19 30.18
C GLY A 25 -1.02 -12.65 30.36
N ASP A 26 -2.32 -12.87 30.57
CA ASP A 26 -2.90 -14.20 30.70
C ASP A 26 -2.94 -14.96 29.36
N ILE A 27 -3.04 -16.29 29.43
CA ILE A 27 -3.12 -17.15 28.25
C ILE A 27 -4.60 -17.45 27.94
N ILE A 28 -5.05 -17.07 26.74
CA ILE A 28 -6.38 -17.35 26.22
C ILE A 28 -6.28 -18.53 25.25
N ILE A 29 -7.05 -19.58 25.52
CA ILE A 29 -7.12 -20.81 24.70
C ILE A 29 -8.51 -20.96 24.04
N ASP A 30 -9.49 -20.24 24.58
CA ASP A 30 -10.88 -20.24 24.13
C ASP A 30 -11.04 -19.48 22.81
N LYS A 31 -11.70 -20.08 21.81
CA LYS A 31 -11.70 -19.59 20.42
C LYS A 31 -12.47 -18.27 20.29
N GLU A 32 -13.59 -18.15 20.97
CA GLU A 32 -14.42 -16.95 21.02
C GLU A 32 -13.63 -15.78 21.61
N LYS A 33 -12.94 -16.02 22.73
CA LYS A 33 -12.08 -15.02 23.38
C LYS A 33 -10.84 -14.66 22.57
N ILE A 34 -10.30 -15.62 21.80
CA ILE A 34 -9.22 -15.35 20.84
C ILE A 34 -9.70 -14.34 19.79
N LEU A 35 -10.88 -14.54 19.20
CA LEU A 35 -11.45 -13.62 18.22
C LEU A 35 -11.69 -12.22 18.80
N GLU A 36 -12.22 -12.15 20.03
CA GLU A 36 -12.39 -10.88 20.75
C GLU A 36 -11.05 -10.17 20.95
N ARG A 37 -10.02 -10.92 21.41
CA ARG A 37 -8.66 -10.39 21.59
C ARG A 37 -8.03 -9.92 20.29
N TRP A 38 -8.26 -10.61 19.17
CA TRP A 38 -7.83 -10.17 17.83
C TRP A 38 -8.49 -8.86 17.43
N ALA A 39 -9.81 -8.74 17.66
CA ALA A 39 -10.55 -7.53 17.34
C ALA A 39 -10.08 -6.34 18.21
N GLU A 40 -9.87 -6.56 19.50
CA GLU A 40 -9.29 -5.58 20.43
C GLU A 40 -7.90 -5.13 19.97
N TYR A 41 -7.00 -6.08 19.69
CA TYR A 41 -5.64 -5.78 19.22
C TYR A 41 -5.63 -4.92 17.96
N ILE A 42 -6.45 -5.27 16.96
CA ILE A 42 -6.54 -4.50 15.70
C ILE A 42 -7.08 -3.09 15.99
N ARG A 43 -8.10 -2.95 16.82
CA ARG A 43 -8.64 -1.64 17.19
C ARG A 43 -7.60 -0.76 17.88
N GLU A 44 -6.81 -1.31 18.79
CA GLU A 44 -5.72 -0.59 19.46
C GLU A 44 -4.60 -0.22 18.49
N LEU A 45 -4.18 -1.17 17.64
CA LEU A 45 -3.10 -0.98 16.68
C LEU A 45 -3.42 0.14 15.67
N PHE A 46 -4.67 0.22 15.25
CA PHE A 46 -5.15 1.25 14.33
C PHE A 46 -5.91 2.38 15.03
N LYS A 47 -5.83 2.48 16.37
CA LYS A 47 -6.41 3.59 17.11
C LYS A 47 -5.64 4.85 16.77
N ASP A 48 -6.26 5.67 15.92
CA ASP A 48 -5.68 6.93 15.49
C ASP A 48 -6.12 8.05 16.44
N ASP A 49 -5.31 8.31 17.47
CA ASP A 49 -5.52 9.41 18.43
C ASP A 49 -5.05 10.76 17.87
N ARG A 50 -4.62 10.83 16.60
CA ARG A 50 -4.42 12.12 15.93
C ARG A 50 -5.78 12.82 15.94
N LYS A 51 -5.89 13.96 16.65
CA LYS A 51 -7.04 14.87 16.54
C LYS A 51 -7.39 14.90 15.08
N ASP A 52 -8.64 14.54 14.73
CA ASP A 52 -9.16 14.54 13.37
C ASP A 52 -8.54 15.77 12.73
N HIS A 53 -7.46 15.55 11.98
CA HIS A 53 -6.93 16.63 11.22
C HIS A 53 -8.16 16.87 10.40
N ASN A 54 -8.80 18.02 10.58
CA ASN A 54 -9.52 18.63 9.50
C ASN A 54 -8.46 18.62 8.40
N ILE A 55 -8.37 17.49 7.68
CA ILE A 55 -7.66 17.27 6.45
C ILE A 55 -8.42 18.30 5.71
N MET A 56 -7.82 19.50 5.69
CA MET A 56 -8.53 20.69 5.31
C MET A 56 -9.31 20.24 4.11
N LYS A 57 -10.62 20.49 4.10
CA LYS A 57 -11.32 20.52 2.83
C LYS A 57 -10.74 21.67 1.98
N ASN A 58 -9.41 21.85 1.96
CA ASN A 58 -8.65 22.21 0.81
C ASN A 58 -9.27 21.40 -0.30
N ASN A 59 -9.98 22.12 -1.15
CA ASN A 59 -10.31 21.69 -2.47
C ASN A 59 -8.99 21.23 -3.11
N PHE A 60 -8.63 19.96 -2.89
CA PHE A 60 -7.51 19.27 -3.54
C PHE A 60 -7.83 19.01 -5.02
N ALA A 61 -8.80 19.73 -5.59
CA ALA A 61 -8.83 20.00 -7.00
C ALA A 61 -7.65 20.93 -7.31
N GLY A 62 -6.44 20.35 -7.32
CA GLY A 62 -5.36 20.93 -8.08
C GLY A 62 -5.79 21.08 -9.55
N PRO A 63 -5.06 21.89 -10.34
CA PRO A 63 -5.34 22.03 -11.76
C PRO A 63 -5.39 20.65 -12.44
N PRO A 64 -6.13 20.52 -13.55
CA PRO A 64 -6.15 19.28 -14.31
C PRO A 64 -4.73 18.88 -14.70
N ILE A 65 -4.46 17.58 -14.65
CA ILE A 65 -3.19 16.99 -15.06
C ILE A 65 -2.96 17.31 -16.53
N MET A 66 -1.79 17.83 -16.86
CA MET A 66 -1.42 18.18 -18.23
C MET A 66 -0.86 16.96 -18.99
N LYS A 67 -0.89 17.00 -20.33
CA LYS A 67 -0.35 15.91 -21.15
C LYS A 67 1.15 15.73 -20.96
N GLU A 68 1.87 16.84 -20.83
CA GLU A 68 3.33 16.90 -20.66
C GLU A 68 3.76 16.22 -19.34
N GLU A 69 2.94 16.33 -18.28
CA GLU A 69 3.18 15.65 -17.01
C GLU A 69 3.05 14.13 -17.17
N VAL A 70 2.03 13.67 -17.90
CA VAL A 70 1.80 12.25 -18.18
C VAL A 70 2.90 11.69 -19.08
N GLU A 71 3.30 12.41 -20.12
CA GLU A 71 4.40 12.03 -21.02
C GLU A 71 5.71 11.91 -20.23
N THR A 72 6.01 12.88 -19.37
CA THR A 72 7.21 12.85 -18.52
C THR A 72 7.16 11.66 -17.55
N ALA A 73 5.99 11.35 -17.00
CA ALA A 73 5.82 10.23 -16.09
C ALA A 73 6.05 8.89 -16.80
N ILE A 74 5.46 8.69 -17.98
CA ILE A 74 5.63 7.48 -18.80
C ILE A 74 7.11 7.27 -19.14
N LYS A 75 7.80 8.32 -19.61
CA LYS A 75 9.24 8.25 -19.93
C LYS A 75 10.13 7.90 -18.73
N LYS A 76 9.71 8.21 -17.51
CA LYS A 76 10.43 7.87 -16.28
C LYS A 76 10.13 6.47 -15.76
N MET A 77 9.05 5.84 -16.22
CA MET A 77 8.67 4.51 -15.76
C MET A 77 9.58 3.45 -16.38
N LYS A 78 9.98 2.47 -15.57
CA LYS A 78 10.71 1.30 -16.06
C LYS A 78 9.78 0.37 -16.83
N HIS A 79 10.28 -0.14 -17.96
CA HIS A 79 9.71 -1.23 -18.73
C HIS A 79 9.76 -2.56 -17.96
N GLY A 80 8.93 -3.52 -18.35
CA GLY A 80 8.84 -4.86 -17.77
C GLY A 80 8.11 -4.93 -16.42
N LYS A 81 7.31 -3.91 -16.08
CA LYS A 81 6.49 -3.94 -14.86
C LYS A 81 5.30 -4.88 -15.04
N ALA A 82 4.89 -5.51 -13.93
CA ALA A 82 3.67 -6.30 -13.90
C ALA A 82 2.47 -5.41 -14.28
N THR A 83 1.63 -5.91 -15.19
CA THR A 83 0.40 -5.25 -15.58
C THR A 83 -0.65 -5.36 -14.48
N GLY A 84 -1.54 -4.37 -14.41
CA GLY A 84 -2.68 -4.41 -13.50
C GLY A 84 -3.74 -5.42 -13.95
N PRO A 85 -4.89 -5.48 -13.26
CA PRO A 85 -6.04 -6.29 -13.66
C PRO A 85 -6.58 -5.94 -15.06
N ASP A 86 -6.28 -4.73 -15.53
CA ASP A 86 -6.59 -4.22 -16.87
C ASP A 86 -5.65 -4.77 -17.95
N ASN A 87 -4.56 -5.44 -17.56
CA ASN A 87 -3.53 -5.97 -18.44
C ASN A 87 -2.88 -4.93 -19.36
N ILE A 88 -2.88 -3.66 -18.96
CA ILE A 88 -2.27 -2.55 -19.70
C ILE A 88 -0.86 -2.31 -19.18
N SER A 89 0.11 -2.36 -20.09
CA SER A 89 1.52 -2.10 -19.78
C SER A 89 1.95 -0.68 -20.20
N VAL A 90 3.06 -0.20 -19.66
CA VAL A 90 3.59 1.14 -20.01
C VAL A 90 4.02 1.18 -21.48
N GLU A 91 4.56 0.07 -21.96
CA GLU A 91 5.01 -0.14 -23.34
C GLU A 91 3.84 -0.07 -24.32
N LEU A 92 2.68 -0.59 -23.93
CA LEU A 92 1.47 -0.47 -24.74
C LEU A 92 1.01 1.00 -24.85
N ILE A 93 1.12 1.76 -23.76
CA ILE A 93 0.78 3.19 -23.77
C ILE A 93 1.79 3.98 -24.60
N GLU A 94 3.08 3.64 -24.50
CA GLU A 94 4.16 4.23 -25.28
C GLU A 94 4.00 3.95 -26.78
N ALA A 95 3.62 2.72 -27.15
CA ALA A 95 3.34 2.33 -28.55
C ALA A 95 2.13 3.06 -29.17
N LEU A 96 1.20 3.55 -28.34
CA LEU A 96 0.05 4.34 -28.78
C LEU A 96 0.36 5.84 -28.87
N GLU A 97 1.59 6.25 -28.54
CA GLU A 97 2.10 7.62 -28.64
C GLU A 97 1.10 8.67 -28.08
N ASP A 98 0.80 9.70 -28.87
CA ASP A 98 -0.01 10.84 -28.48
C ASP A 98 -1.47 10.47 -28.18
N PHE A 99 -1.98 9.42 -28.82
CA PHE A 99 -3.32 8.88 -28.55
C PHE A 99 -3.36 8.20 -27.18
N GLY A 100 -2.35 7.38 -26.85
CA GLY A 100 -2.23 6.72 -25.55
C GLY A 100 -2.13 7.74 -24.41
N ILE A 101 -1.23 8.71 -24.56
CA ILE A 101 -1.05 9.80 -23.59
C ILE A 101 -2.35 10.58 -23.42
N GLY A 102 -3.01 10.98 -24.52
CA GLY A 102 -4.25 11.73 -24.46
C GLY A 102 -5.40 10.99 -23.75
N LYS A 103 -5.52 9.68 -23.96
CA LYS A 103 -6.53 8.85 -23.27
C LYS A 103 -6.24 8.72 -21.79
N VAL A 104 -4.98 8.47 -21.41
CA VAL A 104 -4.57 8.38 -20.00
C VAL A 104 -4.83 9.71 -19.28
N THR A 105 -4.41 10.84 -19.86
CA THR A 105 -4.68 12.17 -19.29
C THR A 105 -6.17 12.43 -19.11
N HIS A 106 -7.00 12.07 -20.10
CA HIS A 106 -8.45 12.23 -20.00
C HIS A 106 -9.05 11.36 -18.89
N LEU A 107 -8.64 10.11 -18.76
CA LEU A 107 -9.11 9.19 -17.72
C LEU A 107 -8.71 9.66 -16.31
N LEU A 108 -7.47 10.09 -16.14
CA LEU A 108 -6.95 10.59 -14.86
C LEU A 108 -7.70 11.83 -14.38
N ASN A 109 -7.99 12.77 -15.29
CA ASN A 109 -8.77 13.96 -14.98
C ASN A 109 -10.26 13.67 -14.78
N ARG A 110 -10.81 12.63 -15.42
CA ARG A 110 -12.20 12.21 -15.24
C ARG A 110 -12.43 11.46 -13.92
N ALA A 111 -11.42 10.75 -13.41
CA ALA A 111 -11.52 9.92 -12.20
C ALA A 111 -11.54 10.71 -10.88
N ASP A 112 -11.79 12.02 -10.92
CA ASP A 112 -11.76 13.00 -9.82
C ASP A 112 -12.65 12.70 -8.59
N SER A 113 -13.34 11.56 -8.57
CA SER A 113 -14.09 11.07 -7.39
C SER A 113 -13.24 10.25 -6.41
N ASN A 114 -12.08 9.71 -6.81
CA ASN A 114 -11.26 8.87 -5.93
C ASN A 114 -10.07 9.63 -5.34
N ARG A 115 -10.27 10.15 -4.12
CA ARG A 115 -9.28 10.86 -3.27
C ARG A 115 -7.93 10.14 -3.17
N PHE A 116 -7.91 8.81 -3.30
CA PHE A 116 -6.72 7.97 -3.23
C PHE A 116 -5.76 8.12 -4.42
N ILE A 117 -6.26 8.35 -5.64
CA ILE A 117 -5.39 8.43 -6.84
C ILE A 117 -4.64 9.77 -6.87
N LYS A 118 -5.30 10.87 -6.49
CA LYS A 118 -4.67 12.20 -6.42
C LYS A 118 -3.53 12.27 -5.40
N VAL A 119 -3.67 11.61 -4.24
CA VAL A 119 -2.61 11.55 -3.23
C VAL A 119 -1.41 10.76 -3.76
N TYR A 120 -1.64 9.64 -4.45
CA TYR A 120 -0.58 8.78 -4.97
C TYR A 120 0.21 9.45 -6.11
N ILE A 121 -0.47 10.09 -7.07
CA ILE A 121 0.19 10.83 -8.17
C ILE A 121 0.93 12.06 -7.61
N HIS A 122 0.35 12.79 -6.66
CA HIS A 122 1.04 13.90 -6.01
C HIS A 122 2.27 13.42 -5.20
N CYS A 123 2.21 12.26 -4.57
CA CYS A 123 3.36 11.63 -3.90
C CYS A 123 4.47 11.29 -4.89
N ILE A 124 4.14 10.60 -5.99
CA ILE A 124 5.10 10.24 -7.05
C ILE A 124 5.70 11.50 -7.70
N ALA A 125 4.88 12.52 -7.96
CA ALA A 125 5.34 13.78 -8.53
C ALA A 125 6.24 14.57 -7.56
N LYS A 126 5.96 14.53 -6.25
CA LYS A 126 6.78 15.16 -5.21
C LYS A 126 8.12 14.42 -5.03
N GLU A 127 8.12 13.10 -5.11
CA GLU A 127 9.33 12.27 -5.08
C GLU A 127 10.22 12.51 -6.32
N ALA A 128 9.62 12.72 -7.49
CA ALA A 128 10.33 13.12 -8.70
C ALA A 128 10.91 14.55 -8.67
N ARG A 129 10.43 15.44 -7.78
CA ARG A 129 11.05 16.76 -7.52
C ARG A 129 12.19 16.69 -6.50
N CYS A 130 12.14 15.76 -5.55
CA CYS A 130 13.22 15.58 -4.56
C CYS A 130 14.50 14.97 -5.15
N ASN A 131 14.42 14.22 -6.25
CA ASN A 131 15.59 13.62 -6.90
C ASN A 131 16.32 14.56 -7.89
N ARG A 132 16.16 15.88 -7.72
CA ARG A 132 16.88 16.95 -8.45
C ARG A 132 17.66 17.87 -7.50
N MET A 133 18.14 17.32 -6.39
CA MET A 133 19.13 17.92 -5.48
C MET A 133 20.23 16.91 -5.22
#